data_AF-A0A317KGJ3-F1
#
_entry.id   AF-A0A317KGJ3-F1
#
_cell.length_a   1.000
_cell.length_b   1.000
_cell.length_c   1.000
_cell.angle_alpha   90.00
_cell.angle_beta   90.00
_cell.angle_gamma   90.00
#
_symmetry.space_group_name_H-M   'P 1'
#
loop_
_entity.id
_entity.type
_entity.pdbx_description
1 polymer ?
#
loop_
_entity_poly.entity_id
_entity_poly.type
_entity_poly.pdbx_seq_one_letter_code
_entity_poly.pdbx_strand_id
1 'polypeptide(L)'
;MLAVVGTLAVFGGIVAVTQISSAQDRRDYTRTAAASCIAPSPGATAPSGQGSTTRTWQNGRWVRNHWGDGQMSVAECQTVKAGAGAAAGTPTVACPDVRSKLPHVPDQARAEVDRNLALLDAQIAEANRRLAADGRNGQDFINNAVLQPLADKRTAVLNRIATAIDRVAQRPEGLDQFAQCALADAGQNAGGNNNGGDTGGQNDNGGQIPGDNSTGGNNNGGNNGNGLGVLAKDCANSKLQPHDGFQAGNRCVSTAFGEVGAAENNPSLLITRFPNQVGRNQPFTLRVTTRNLVRDRFLAAGQGGYYLESSLLNDQGLVRGHFHTACRMLNSTRQPPNPQDVPAFFVATEDGRGGAQPDDVLIQIPGLPQSGLAQCAVWAGDGSHRIPMMERANQTPAFDVVRIRVN
;
A
#
# COMPACT_ATOMS: atom_id res chain seq x y z
N MET A 1 44.45 -48.93 -66.27
CA MET A 1 45.00 -47.63 -65.83
C MET A 1 43.87 -46.66 -65.61
N LEU A 2 44.08 -45.72 -64.68
CA LEU A 2 43.19 -44.68 -64.15
C LEU A 2 42.27 -45.13 -62.99
N ALA A 3 42.87 -45.05 -61.80
CA ALA A 3 42.21 -44.92 -60.53
C ALA A 3 41.51 -43.55 -60.43
N VAL A 4 40.32 -43.54 -59.84
CA VAL A 4 39.76 -42.34 -59.20
C VAL A 4 39.26 -42.76 -57.82
N VAL A 5 39.96 -42.23 -56.82
CA VAL A 5 39.67 -42.33 -55.40
C VAL A 5 38.51 -41.38 -55.09
N GLY A 6 37.44 -41.89 -54.49
CA GLY A 6 36.28 -41.11 -54.05
C GLY A 6 35.82 -41.59 -52.69
N THR A 7 36.25 -40.88 -51.66
CA THR A 7 36.13 -41.14 -50.23
C THR A 7 34.67 -41.30 -49.76
N LEU A 8 34.40 -42.36 -49.01
CA LEU A 8 33.19 -42.53 -48.18
C LEU A 8 33.16 -41.45 -47.08
N ALA A 9 32.08 -40.67 -47.01
CA ALA A 9 31.71 -39.92 -45.82
C ALA A 9 30.32 -40.41 -45.36
N VAL A 10 30.33 -41.19 -44.28
CA VAL A 10 29.14 -41.61 -43.54
C VAL A 10 28.63 -40.40 -42.75
N PHE A 11 27.56 -39.75 -43.21
CA PHE A 11 26.85 -38.76 -42.41
C PHE A 11 25.90 -39.49 -41.46
N GLY A 12 26.34 -39.69 -40.22
CA GLY A 12 25.47 -40.01 -39.10
C GLY A 12 24.57 -38.82 -38.80
N GLY A 13 23.30 -38.90 -39.20
CA GLY A 13 22.27 -37.93 -38.84
C GLY A 13 21.94 -38.04 -37.36
N ILE A 14 22.65 -37.28 -36.52
CA ILE A 14 22.17 -36.96 -35.18
C ILE A 14 21.04 -35.95 -35.35
N VAL A 15 19.81 -36.36 -35.05
CA VAL A 15 18.69 -35.43 -34.87
C VAL A 15 18.99 -34.64 -33.59
N ALA A 16 19.69 -33.51 -33.73
CA ALA A 16 19.75 -32.51 -32.71
C ALA A 16 18.37 -31.85 -32.64
N VAL A 17 17.56 -32.24 -31.66
CA VAL A 17 16.41 -31.45 -31.22
C VAL A 17 16.98 -30.15 -30.68
N THR A 18 17.10 -29.15 -31.55
CA THR A 18 17.28 -27.77 -31.12
C THR A 18 15.97 -27.37 -30.48
N GLN A 19 15.90 -27.50 -29.16
CA GLN A 19 14.97 -26.72 -28.37
C GLN A 19 15.27 -25.25 -28.71
N ILE A 20 14.43 -24.66 -29.54
CA ILE A 20 14.37 -23.20 -29.68
C ILE A 20 13.74 -22.73 -28.37
N SER A 21 14.60 -22.58 -27.36
CA SER A 21 14.31 -21.76 -26.20
C SER A 21 14.10 -20.35 -26.71
N SER A 22 12.85 -19.93 -26.82
CA SER A 22 12.46 -18.53 -26.99
C SER A 22 12.82 -17.77 -25.71
N ALA A 23 14.11 -17.50 -25.55
CA ALA A 23 14.70 -16.74 -24.47
C ALA A 23 15.40 -15.53 -25.08
N GLN A 24 14.62 -14.54 -25.52
CA GLN A 24 14.99 -13.12 -25.60
C GLN A 24 13.88 -12.33 -26.29
N ASP A 25 12.87 -11.98 -25.48
CA ASP A 25 12.23 -10.67 -25.60
C ASP A 25 11.59 -10.32 -24.25
N ARG A 26 12.38 -10.45 -23.18
CA ARG A 26 12.07 -9.72 -21.96
C ARG A 26 12.48 -8.28 -22.25
N ARG A 27 11.53 -7.49 -22.72
CA ARG A 27 11.58 -6.05 -22.47
C ARG A 27 11.62 -5.90 -20.96
N ASP A 28 12.83 -5.75 -20.42
CA ASP A 28 13.03 -5.29 -19.06
C ASP A 28 12.42 -3.89 -19.00
N TYR A 29 11.14 -3.81 -18.66
CA TYR A 29 10.57 -2.62 -18.04
C TYR A 29 11.19 -2.53 -16.65
N THR A 30 12.47 -2.20 -16.59
CA THR A 30 13.04 -1.55 -15.43
C THR A 30 12.25 -0.27 -15.28
N ARG A 31 11.29 -0.29 -14.35
CA ARG A 31 10.49 0.87 -13.97
C ARG A 31 11.47 1.99 -13.72
N THR A 32 11.51 2.97 -14.59
CA THR A 32 12.05 4.27 -14.26
C THR A 32 11.08 4.81 -13.21
N ALA A 33 11.33 4.50 -11.93
CA ALA A 33 10.80 5.30 -10.83
C ALA A 33 11.08 6.74 -11.25
N ALA A 34 10.03 7.55 -11.36
CA ALA A 34 10.11 8.79 -12.09
C ALA A 34 11.38 9.58 -11.72
N ALA A 35 12.15 9.98 -12.74
CA ALA A 35 13.49 10.53 -12.59
C ALA A 35 13.54 11.82 -11.75
N SER A 36 12.40 12.44 -11.48
CA SER A 36 12.26 13.69 -10.72
C SER A 36 11.68 13.47 -9.33
N CYS A 37 12.29 14.07 -8.30
CA CYS A 37 11.68 14.17 -6.97
C CYS A 37 10.80 15.41 -6.96
N ILE A 38 9.48 15.23 -6.94
CA ILE A 38 8.52 16.34 -6.96
C ILE A 38 7.98 16.64 -5.57
N ALA A 39 7.46 17.85 -5.38
CA ALA A 39 6.76 18.18 -4.15
C ALA A 39 5.52 17.29 -4.00
N PRO A 40 5.27 16.73 -2.80
CA PRO A 40 4.08 15.92 -2.56
C PRO A 40 2.82 16.78 -2.68
N SER A 41 1.72 16.17 -3.13
CA SER A 41 0.41 16.81 -3.07
C SER A 41 0.07 17.22 -1.63
N PRO A 42 -0.64 18.34 -1.42
CA PRO A 42 -1.16 18.71 -0.10
C PRO A 42 -1.96 17.54 0.52
N GLY A 43 -1.60 17.11 1.72
CA GLY A 43 -2.14 15.87 2.29
C GLY A 43 -1.73 15.61 3.74
N ALA A 44 -2.37 14.61 4.35
CA ALA A 44 -2.03 14.13 5.69
C ALA A 44 -0.66 13.45 5.66
N THR A 45 0.30 14.03 6.37
CA THR A 45 1.60 13.41 6.67
C THR A 45 1.45 12.44 7.83
N ALA A 46 2.38 11.49 7.94
CA ALA A 46 2.46 10.64 9.12
C ALA A 46 2.58 11.52 10.38
N PRO A 47 1.96 11.15 11.52
CA PRO A 47 2.01 11.94 12.75
C PRO A 47 3.43 12.23 13.27
N SER A 48 4.39 11.37 12.95
CA SER A 48 5.82 11.54 13.25
C SER A 48 6.52 12.58 12.38
N GLY A 49 5.87 13.05 11.30
CA GLY A 49 6.48 13.89 10.27
C GLY A 49 7.54 13.17 9.43
N GLN A 50 7.69 11.85 9.60
CA GLN A 50 8.70 11.02 8.94
C GLN A 50 8.07 9.74 8.38
N GLY A 51 8.38 9.43 7.13
CA GLY A 51 7.93 8.23 6.44
C GLY A 51 6.53 8.38 5.84
N SER A 52 6.34 7.76 4.68
CA SER A 52 5.07 7.77 3.93
C SER A 52 4.18 6.56 4.24
N THR A 53 4.62 5.65 5.11
CA THR A 53 3.97 4.36 5.33
C THR A 53 4.02 3.95 6.80
N THR A 54 2.90 3.48 7.36
CA THR A 54 2.82 2.85 8.68
C THR A 54 2.33 1.42 8.56
N ARG A 55 2.67 0.57 9.53
CA ARG A 55 2.16 -0.80 9.63
C ARG A 55 1.56 -1.02 11.01
N THR A 56 0.44 -1.73 11.06
CA THR A 56 -0.27 -2.07 12.30
C THR A 56 -0.53 -3.58 12.32
N TRP A 57 -0.31 -4.23 13.46
CA TRP A 57 -0.57 -5.65 13.61
C TRP A 57 -2.04 -5.89 13.96
N GLN A 58 -2.77 -6.60 13.11
CA GLN A 58 -4.21 -6.83 13.22
C GLN A 58 -4.53 -8.26 12.82
N ASN A 59 -5.32 -8.97 13.63
CA ASN A 59 -5.80 -10.33 13.30
C ASN A 59 -4.69 -11.28 12.82
N GLY A 60 -3.51 -11.24 13.46
CA GLY A 60 -2.37 -12.10 13.12
C GLY A 60 -1.65 -11.72 11.83
N ARG A 61 -1.87 -10.52 11.29
CA ARG A 61 -1.19 -10.01 10.09
C ARG A 61 -0.81 -8.54 10.22
N TRP A 62 0.11 -8.13 9.35
CA TRP A 62 0.41 -6.71 9.16
C TRP A 62 -0.59 -6.09 8.20
N VAL A 63 -1.17 -4.97 8.61
CA VAL A 63 -1.89 -4.03 7.74
C VAL A 63 -1.00 -2.84 7.49
N ARG A 64 -0.73 -2.54 6.23
CA ARG A 64 0.10 -1.41 5.81
C ARG A 64 -0.79 -0.28 5.28
N ASN A 65 -0.50 0.93 5.74
CA ASN A 65 -1.19 2.16 5.39
C ASN A 65 -0.17 3.18 4.87
N HIS A 66 -0.48 3.81 3.74
CA HIS A 66 0.33 4.81 3.09
C HIS A 66 -0.29 6.19 3.34
N TRP A 67 0.43 7.04 4.07
CA TRP A 67 0.05 8.43 4.30
C TRP A 67 0.20 9.24 3.03
N GLY A 68 -0.73 10.19 2.82
CA GLY A 68 -0.72 11.05 1.65
C GLY A 68 -0.62 10.28 0.32
N ASP A 69 -1.15 9.06 0.24
CA ASP A 69 -1.06 8.22 -0.95
C ASP A 69 0.38 7.76 -1.29
N GLY A 70 1.17 7.51 -0.25
CA GLY A 70 2.56 7.08 -0.38
C GLY A 70 3.49 8.20 -0.86
N GLN A 71 2.99 9.44 -0.89
CA GLN A 71 3.77 10.63 -1.16
C GLN A 71 4.89 10.79 -0.13
N MET A 72 6.06 11.22 -0.59
CA MET A 72 7.23 11.49 0.24
C MET A 72 7.70 12.91 -0.02
N SER A 73 8.38 13.50 0.95
CA SER A 73 9.04 14.79 0.75
C SER A 73 10.13 14.68 -0.33
N VAL A 74 10.46 15.81 -0.96
CA VAL A 74 11.55 15.88 -1.94
C VAL A 74 12.87 15.38 -1.33
N ALA A 75 13.13 15.71 -0.06
CA ALA A 75 14.32 15.26 0.66
C ALA A 75 14.36 13.73 0.86
N GLU A 76 13.23 13.12 1.25
CA GLU A 76 13.11 11.66 1.36
C GLU A 76 13.33 11.00 -0.01
N CYS A 77 12.71 11.53 -1.08
CA CYS A 77 12.91 11.04 -2.44
C CYS A 77 14.38 11.16 -2.90
N GLN A 78 15.06 12.26 -2.59
CA GLN A 78 16.46 12.45 -2.94
C GLN A 78 17.36 11.46 -2.20
N THR A 79 17.04 11.18 -0.94
CA THR A 79 17.74 10.15 -0.16
C THR A 79 17.57 8.78 -0.82
N VAL A 80 16.34 8.41 -1.17
CA VAL A 80 16.01 7.16 -1.92
C VAL A 80 16.84 7.04 -3.19
N LYS A 81 16.96 8.12 -3.97
CA LYS A 81 17.71 8.13 -5.24
C LYS A 81 19.21 8.04 -5.07
N ALA A 82 19.76 8.53 -3.96
CA ALA A 82 21.20 8.53 -3.70
C ALA A 82 21.76 7.14 -3.33
N GLY A 83 20.99 6.05 -3.50
CA GLY A 83 21.44 4.69 -3.15
C GLY A 83 21.46 4.40 -1.65
N ALA A 84 21.20 5.40 -0.80
CA ALA A 84 20.57 5.19 0.48
C ALA A 84 19.14 4.78 0.16
N GLY A 85 18.95 3.50 -0.19
CA GLY A 85 17.68 2.97 -0.69
C GLY A 85 16.51 3.57 0.07
N ALA A 86 15.38 3.75 -0.61
CA ALA A 86 14.14 4.09 0.08
C ALA A 86 14.15 3.32 1.38
N ALA A 87 13.99 4.00 2.51
CA ALA A 87 13.54 3.32 3.68
C ALA A 87 12.15 2.78 3.31
N ALA A 88 12.08 1.70 2.53
CA ALA A 88 11.31 0.54 2.90
C ALA A 88 11.68 0.41 4.37
N GLY A 89 10.77 0.95 5.21
CA GLY A 89 11.13 1.55 6.48
C GLY A 89 12.12 0.67 7.22
N THR A 90 13.14 1.25 7.87
CA THR A 90 13.94 0.50 8.87
C THR A 90 12.96 -0.40 9.59
N PRO A 91 13.13 -1.75 9.52
CA PRO A 91 12.12 -2.65 10.04
C PRO A 91 11.75 -2.16 11.42
N THR A 92 10.47 -1.95 11.67
CA THR A 92 10.04 -1.50 13.00
C THR A 92 9.52 -2.70 13.74
N VAL A 93 9.85 -2.82 15.01
CA VAL A 93 9.15 -3.71 15.91
C VAL A 93 7.70 -3.25 16.02
N ALA A 94 6.75 -4.15 15.80
CA ALA A 94 5.44 -3.98 16.42
C ALA A 94 4.97 -5.23 17.12
N CYS A 95 4.09 -4.95 18.07
CA CYS A 95 3.57 -5.91 18.99
C CYS A 95 2.04 -5.88 18.92
N PRO A 96 1.36 -6.98 19.25
CA PRO A 96 -0.08 -7.01 19.36
C PRO A 96 -0.61 -5.92 20.31
N ASP A 97 -1.74 -5.31 19.92
CA ASP A 97 -2.42 -4.31 20.75
C ASP A 97 -3.05 -4.97 21.97
N VAL A 98 -2.71 -4.42 23.13
CA VAL A 98 -3.19 -4.87 24.44
C VAL A 98 -4.38 -4.03 24.89
N ARG A 99 -4.41 -2.74 24.53
CA ARG A 99 -5.38 -1.78 25.08
C ARG A 99 -6.80 -2.11 24.67
N SER A 100 -7.02 -2.51 23.42
CA SER A 100 -8.35 -2.93 22.94
C SER A 100 -8.79 -4.32 23.39
N LYS A 101 -7.90 -5.10 24.02
CA LYS A 101 -8.14 -6.48 24.46
C LYS A 101 -8.35 -6.61 25.95
N LEU A 102 -8.10 -5.54 26.72
CA LEU A 102 -8.41 -5.54 28.13
C LEU A 102 -9.93 -5.48 28.35
N PRO A 103 -10.46 -6.25 29.33
CA PRO A 103 -11.84 -6.09 29.78
C PRO A 103 -12.01 -4.71 30.44
N HIS A 104 -13.24 -4.38 30.87
CA HIS A 104 -13.49 -3.15 31.60
C HIS A 104 -12.55 -3.02 32.82
N VAL A 105 -11.67 -2.02 32.78
CA VAL A 105 -10.70 -1.76 33.86
C VAL A 105 -11.39 -0.96 34.97
N PRO A 106 -11.46 -1.49 36.21
CA PRO A 106 -12.02 -0.76 37.35
C PRO A 106 -11.24 0.52 37.65
N ASP A 107 -11.93 1.56 38.12
CA ASP A 107 -11.32 2.88 38.37
C ASP A 107 -10.16 2.83 39.37
N GLN A 108 -10.24 1.94 40.36
CA GLN A 108 -9.17 1.73 41.35
C GLN A 108 -7.87 1.20 40.73
N ALA A 109 -7.94 0.44 39.63
CA ALA A 109 -6.76 -0.11 38.94
C ALA A 109 -6.29 0.76 37.75
N ARG A 110 -7.13 1.71 37.30
CA ARG A 110 -6.93 2.45 36.04
C ARG A 110 -5.56 3.12 35.93
N ALA A 111 -5.16 3.87 36.95
CA ALA A 111 -3.87 4.58 36.94
C ALA A 111 -2.67 3.63 36.88
N GLU A 112 -2.76 2.44 37.48
CA GLU A 112 -1.68 1.45 37.43
C GLU A 112 -1.64 0.74 36.08
N VAL A 113 -2.80 0.39 35.52
CA VAL A 113 -2.90 -0.20 34.18
C VAL A 113 -2.38 0.79 33.12
N ASP A 114 -2.73 2.06 33.19
CA ASP A 114 -2.26 3.08 32.25
C ASP A 114 -0.73 3.26 32.29
N ARG A 115 -0.11 3.22 33.49
CA ARG A 115 1.36 3.24 33.61
C ARG A 115 2.02 2.02 32.95
N ASN A 116 1.42 0.84 33.10
CA ASN A 116 1.95 -0.37 32.48
C ASN A 116 1.75 -0.37 30.96
N LEU A 117 0.62 0.15 30.45
CA LEU A 117 0.42 0.33 29.00
C LEU A 117 1.47 1.30 28.42
N ALA A 118 1.73 2.43 29.09
CA ALA A 118 2.79 3.35 28.67
C ALA A 118 4.20 2.70 28.71
N LEU A 119 4.43 1.78 29.65
CA LEU A 119 5.68 1.02 29.72
C LEU A 119 5.82 0.04 28.53
N LEU A 120 4.73 -0.59 28.09
CA LEU A 120 4.74 -1.42 26.87
C LEU A 120 5.12 -0.58 25.63
N ASP A 121 4.60 0.63 25.52
CA ASP A 121 4.95 1.56 24.43
C ASP A 121 6.44 1.97 24.48
N ALA A 122 6.95 2.26 25.68
CA ALA A 122 8.36 2.59 25.89
C ALA A 122 9.30 1.43 25.51
N GLN A 123 8.90 0.18 25.78
CA GLN A 123 9.65 -1.01 25.40
C GLN A 123 9.73 -1.18 23.87
N ILE A 124 8.63 -0.88 23.16
CA ILE A 124 8.61 -0.88 21.68
C ILE A 124 9.54 0.20 21.13
N ALA A 125 9.50 1.41 21.69
CA ALA A 125 10.36 2.52 21.27
C ALA A 125 11.85 2.19 21.45
N GLU A 126 12.23 1.54 22.55
CA GLU A 126 13.60 1.07 22.79
C GLU A 126 14.02 -0.02 21.79
N ALA A 127 13.14 -0.98 21.53
CA ALA A 127 13.43 -2.03 20.56
C ALA A 127 13.61 -1.47 19.14
N ASN A 128 12.82 -0.45 18.77
CA ASN A 128 12.98 0.29 17.51
C ASN A 128 14.30 1.07 17.44
N ARG A 129 14.75 1.70 18.54
CA ARG A 129 16.06 2.35 18.60
C ARG A 129 17.20 1.36 18.38
N ARG A 130 17.15 0.20 19.04
CA ARG A 130 18.13 -0.88 18.84
C ARG A 130 18.14 -1.40 17.40
N LEU A 131 16.96 -1.58 16.83
CA LEU A 131 16.80 -2.07 15.46
C LEU A 131 17.35 -1.06 14.43
N ALA A 132 17.21 0.24 14.68
CA ALA A 132 17.81 1.28 13.85
C ALA A 132 19.35 1.34 13.98
N ALA A 133 19.91 1.10 15.16
CA ALA A 133 21.36 1.11 15.39
C ALA A 133 22.06 -0.13 14.83
N ASP A 134 21.49 -1.30 15.09
CA ASP A 134 22.19 -2.59 14.96
C ASP A 134 21.45 -3.60 14.07
N GLY A 135 20.31 -3.24 13.48
CA GLY A 135 19.48 -4.15 12.66
C GLY A 135 20.18 -4.68 11.41
N ARG A 136 21.26 -4.03 10.97
CA ARG A 136 22.12 -4.50 9.87
C ARG A 136 22.92 -5.77 10.20
N ASN A 137 22.98 -6.17 11.47
CA ASN A 137 23.74 -7.34 11.93
C ASN A 137 23.04 -8.68 11.61
N GLY A 138 21.95 -8.67 10.85
CA GLY A 138 21.27 -9.86 10.34
C GLY A 138 20.11 -10.35 11.21
N GLN A 139 19.32 -11.27 10.65
CA GLN A 139 18.07 -11.76 11.25
C GLN A 139 18.27 -12.42 12.62
N ASP A 140 19.38 -13.15 12.82
CA ASP A 140 19.68 -13.81 14.09
C ASP A 140 19.91 -12.81 15.22
N PHE A 141 20.59 -11.69 14.94
CA PHE A 141 20.75 -10.62 15.91
C PHE A 141 19.39 -10.00 16.26
N ILE A 142 18.55 -9.74 15.27
CA ILE A 142 17.23 -9.13 15.51
C ILE A 142 16.35 -10.05 16.37
N ASN A 143 16.32 -11.35 16.05
CA ASN A 143 15.55 -12.33 16.82
C ASN A 143 16.06 -12.43 18.27
N ASN A 144 17.37 -12.60 18.46
CA ASN A 144 17.96 -12.93 19.76
C ASN A 144 18.21 -11.70 20.65
N ALA A 145 18.56 -10.55 20.08
CA ALA A 145 18.96 -9.37 20.83
C ALA A 145 17.88 -8.27 20.88
N VAL A 146 16.85 -8.36 20.04
CA VAL A 146 15.76 -7.36 19.99
C VAL A 146 14.42 -8.01 20.33
N LEU A 147 13.96 -8.99 19.55
CA LEU A 147 12.60 -9.53 19.69
C LEU A 147 12.42 -10.44 20.91
N GLN A 148 13.33 -11.36 21.19
CA GLN A 148 13.23 -12.21 22.40
C GLN A 148 13.27 -11.40 23.70
N PRO A 149 14.26 -10.51 23.93
CA PRO A 149 14.28 -9.70 25.14
C PRO A 149 13.06 -8.78 25.29
N LEU A 150 12.49 -8.33 24.16
CA LEU A 150 11.26 -7.56 24.17
C LEU A 150 10.05 -8.41 24.57
N ALA A 151 9.93 -9.62 24.04
CA ALA A 151 8.85 -10.53 24.39
C ALA A 151 8.85 -10.82 25.90
N ASP A 152 10.02 -11.13 26.50
CA ASP A 152 10.14 -11.38 27.94
C ASP A 152 9.73 -10.17 28.79
N LYS A 153 10.22 -8.98 28.40
CA LYS A 153 9.87 -7.72 29.06
C LYS A 153 8.37 -7.41 28.98
N ARG A 154 7.73 -7.72 27.84
CA ARG A 154 6.30 -7.53 27.64
C ARG A 154 5.49 -8.52 28.46
N THR A 155 5.87 -9.80 28.48
CA THR A 155 5.25 -10.83 29.33
C THR A 155 5.24 -10.37 30.79
N ALA A 156 6.35 -9.83 31.29
CA ALA A 156 6.41 -9.32 32.66
C ALA A 156 5.42 -8.16 32.92
N VAL A 157 5.27 -7.24 31.97
CA VAL A 157 4.35 -6.10 32.11
C VAL A 157 2.89 -6.51 31.93
N LEU A 158 2.58 -7.43 31.02
CA LEU A 158 1.25 -8.02 30.86
C LEU A 158 0.79 -8.73 32.14
N ASN A 159 1.70 -9.44 32.81
CA ASN A 159 1.44 -10.03 34.12
C ASN A 159 1.18 -8.99 35.20
N ARG A 160 1.87 -7.83 35.18
CA ARG A 160 1.58 -6.71 36.09
C ARG A 160 0.19 -6.12 35.86
N ILE A 161 -0.23 -5.97 34.59
CA ILE A 161 -1.58 -5.51 34.24
C ILE A 161 -2.63 -6.48 34.77
N ALA A 162 -2.45 -7.78 34.52
CA ALA A 162 -3.37 -8.81 35.02
C ALA A 162 -3.48 -8.76 36.55
N THR A 163 -2.36 -8.66 37.27
CA THR A 163 -2.32 -8.58 38.75
C THR A 163 -2.89 -7.27 39.29
N ALA A 164 -2.76 -6.15 38.57
CA ALA A 164 -3.37 -4.88 38.98
C ALA A 164 -4.89 -4.94 38.94
N ILE A 165 -5.46 -5.62 37.92
CA ILE A 165 -6.90 -5.84 37.80
C ILE A 165 -7.38 -6.88 38.82
N ASP A 166 -6.64 -7.99 38.98
CA ASP A 166 -6.95 -9.10 39.91
C ASP A 166 -7.12 -8.66 41.38
N ARG A 167 -6.43 -7.59 41.79
CA ARG A 167 -6.59 -7.02 43.15
C ARG A 167 -7.98 -6.45 43.43
N VAL A 168 -8.75 -6.10 42.40
CA VAL A 168 -10.02 -5.36 42.54
C VAL A 168 -11.16 -5.92 41.67
N ALA A 169 -10.87 -6.87 40.77
CA ALA A 169 -11.82 -7.52 39.87
C ALA A 169 -11.26 -8.88 39.39
N GLN A 170 -12.03 -9.62 38.60
CA GLN A 170 -11.58 -10.89 38.03
C GLN A 170 -10.33 -10.70 37.15
N ARG A 171 -9.30 -11.53 37.38
CA ARG A 171 -8.08 -11.55 36.56
C ARG A 171 -8.38 -11.78 35.07
N PRO A 172 -7.87 -10.93 34.17
CA PRO A 172 -7.94 -11.17 32.74
C PRO A 172 -7.06 -12.36 32.33
N GLU A 173 -7.60 -13.28 31.55
CA GLU A 173 -6.89 -14.45 31.01
C GLU A 173 -6.35 -14.19 29.60
N GLY A 174 -5.33 -14.96 29.20
CA GLY A 174 -4.81 -14.97 27.83
C GLY A 174 -4.00 -13.73 27.44
N LEU A 175 -3.56 -12.88 28.38
CA LEU A 175 -2.77 -11.70 28.04
C LEU A 175 -1.38 -12.05 27.47
N ASP A 176 -0.80 -13.17 27.87
CA ASP A 176 0.55 -13.59 27.44
C ASP A 176 0.66 -13.80 25.93
N GLN A 177 -0.45 -14.09 25.25
CA GLN A 177 -0.47 -14.23 23.79
C GLN A 177 -0.16 -12.92 23.05
N PHE A 178 -0.21 -11.78 23.74
CA PHE A 178 0.11 -10.46 23.19
C PHE A 178 1.56 -10.03 23.47
N ALA A 179 2.38 -10.89 24.09
CA ALA A 179 3.77 -10.58 24.42
C ALA A 179 4.70 -10.59 23.20
N GLN A 180 4.49 -11.55 22.29
CA GLN A 180 5.37 -11.72 21.13
C GLN A 180 5.23 -10.56 20.14
N CYS A 181 6.37 -10.00 19.74
CA CYS A 181 6.47 -8.95 18.73
C CYS A 181 7.20 -9.47 17.50
N ALA A 182 6.98 -8.80 16.37
CA ALA A 182 7.61 -9.15 15.10
C ALA A 182 8.20 -7.91 14.44
N LEU A 183 9.08 -8.14 13.45
CA LEU A 183 9.52 -7.08 12.54
C LEU A 183 8.41 -6.73 11.55
N ALA A 184 8.27 -5.44 11.32
CA ALA A 184 7.53 -4.89 10.21
C ALA A 184 8.50 -4.76 9.03
N ASP A 185 8.56 -5.78 8.17
CA ASP A 185 9.39 -5.75 6.95
C ASP A 185 9.27 -4.47 6.10
N ALA A 186 10.43 -3.93 5.75
CA ALA A 186 10.67 -3.22 4.50
C ALA A 186 10.32 -4.16 3.33
N GLY A 187 9.41 -3.75 2.45
CA GLY A 187 8.73 -4.62 1.48
C GLY A 187 9.58 -5.72 0.83
N GLN A 188 9.22 -6.98 1.09
CA GLN A 188 9.65 -8.12 0.28
C GLN A 188 8.58 -8.40 -0.76
N ASN A 189 8.84 -7.97 -2.01
CA ASN A 189 8.32 -8.67 -3.17
C ASN A 189 9.01 -10.03 -3.21
N ALA A 190 8.25 -11.10 -3.02
CA ALA A 190 8.76 -12.46 -3.17
C ALA A 190 9.07 -12.75 -4.65
N GLY A 191 10.33 -13.04 -4.95
CA GLY A 191 10.75 -13.53 -6.27
C GLY A 191 12.26 -13.69 -6.44
N GLY A 192 12.80 -14.85 -6.06
CA GLY A 192 13.85 -15.57 -6.81
C GLY A 192 15.33 -15.24 -6.55
N ASN A 193 16.08 -16.28 -6.19
CA ASN A 193 17.50 -16.35 -5.81
C ASN A 193 18.54 -16.32 -6.98
N ASN A 194 19.77 -15.90 -6.61
CA ASN A 194 21.12 -16.18 -7.18
C ASN A 194 21.46 -15.50 -8.52
N ASN A 195 22.64 -14.93 -8.81
CA ASN A 195 24.03 -15.19 -8.39
C ASN A 195 24.93 -13.97 -8.75
N GLY A 196 26.12 -13.82 -8.14
CA GLY A 196 26.95 -12.60 -8.20
C GLY A 196 27.85 -12.39 -9.44
N GLY A 197 28.58 -11.25 -9.43
CA GLY A 197 29.72 -10.98 -10.33
C GLY A 197 30.03 -9.49 -10.52
N ASP A 198 31.21 -9.07 -10.05
CA ASP A 198 31.89 -7.78 -10.24
C ASP A 198 32.05 -7.34 -11.71
N THR A 199 31.99 -6.02 -11.98
CA THR A 199 33.07 -5.21 -12.62
C THR A 199 32.61 -3.78 -12.93
N GLY A 200 33.50 -2.80 -12.72
CA GLY A 200 33.24 -1.37 -12.85
C GLY A 200 33.45 -0.78 -14.25
N GLY A 201 33.21 0.54 -14.36
CA GLY A 201 33.66 1.35 -15.50
C GLY A 201 32.73 2.52 -15.89
N GLN A 202 33.11 3.71 -15.42
CA GLN A 202 33.16 5.03 -16.10
C GLN A 202 31.97 5.65 -16.87
N ASN A 203 31.87 6.97 -16.68
CA ASN A 203 30.94 7.97 -17.23
C ASN A 203 31.08 8.19 -18.74
N ASP A 204 29.99 8.55 -19.44
CA ASP A 204 29.76 9.92 -19.99
C ASP A 204 28.57 9.99 -20.99
N ASN A 205 27.87 11.13 -20.89
CA ASN A 205 27.04 11.85 -21.88
C ASN A 205 25.71 11.30 -22.45
N GLY A 206 24.62 11.93 -21.99
CA GLY A 206 23.69 12.76 -22.79
C GLY A 206 23.18 12.27 -24.15
N GLY A 207 21.87 11.99 -24.24
CA GLY A 207 21.18 11.82 -25.51
C GLY A 207 19.65 11.76 -25.38
N GLN A 208 18.99 12.65 -26.12
CA GLN A 208 17.54 12.76 -26.40
C GLN A 208 16.73 11.45 -26.34
N ILE A 209 15.54 11.52 -25.75
CA ILE A 209 14.47 10.52 -25.91
C ILE A 209 13.91 10.61 -27.35
N PRO A 210 13.96 9.55 -28.17
CA PRO A 210 13.22 9.49 -29.42
C PRO A 210 11.77 9.07 -29.13
N GLY A 211 10.82 9.85 -29.62
CA GLY A 211 9.42 9.44 -29.67
C GLY A 211 9.26 8.20 -30.56
N ASP A 212 8.66 7.15 -30.02
CA ASP A 212 8.23 6.00 -30.81
C ASP A 212 6.94 6.37 -31.56
N ASN A 213 7.14 6.60 -32.85
CA ASN A 213 6.12 6.61 -33.88
C ASN A 213 5.85 5.17 -34.31
N SER A 214 4.81 4.55 -33.75
CA SER A 214 4.17 3.40 -34.36
C SER A 214 2.99 3.87 -35.21
N THR A 215 3.28 4.07 -36.49
CA THR A 215 2.32 4.26 -37.58
C THR A 215 1.44 3.03 -37.78
N GLY A 216 0.12 3.24 -37.91
CA GLY A 216 -0.73 2.36 -38.72
C GLY A 216 -2.10 2.02 -38.14
N GLY A 217 -3.03 2.98 -38.11
CA GLY A 217 -4.44 2.71 -37.88
C GLY A 217 -5.31 3.91 -38.27
N ASN A 218 -5.86 3.87 -39.48
CA ASN A 218 -6.75 4.89 -40.03
C ASN A 218 -7.85 5.32 -39.05
N ASN A 219 -7.77 6.56 -38.58
CA ASN A 219 -8.88 7.27 -37.97
C ASN A 219 -9.87 7.68 -39.07
N ASN A 220 -10.80 6.79 -39.39
CA ASN A 220 -12.07 7.19 -39.97
C ASN A 220 -13.14 7.07 -38.89
N GLY A 221 -14.02 8.06 -38.79
CA GLY A 221 -15.05 8.22 -37.75
C GLY A 221 -15.91 6.97 -37.57
N GLY A 222 -15.44 6.06 -36.71
CA GLY A 222 -16.14 4.84 -36.37
C GLY A 222 -17.33 5.17 -35.48
N ASN A 223 -18.46 5.39 -36.13
CA ASN A 223 -19.78 5.26 -35.54
C ASN A 223 -19.79 3.94 -34.75
N ASN A 224 -19.60 4.01 -33.42
CA ASN A 224 -19.94 2.87 -32.57
C ASN A 224 -21.41 2.60 -32.90
N GLY A 225 -21.77 1.39 -33.33
CA GLY A 225 -23.12 1.06 -33.82
C GLY A 225 -24.27 1.21 -32.80
N ASN A 226 -24.08 2.00 -31.75
CA ASN A 226 -25.03 2.40 -30.74
C ASN A 226 -25.71 3.76 -31.02
N GLY A 227 -25.37 4.45 -32.13
CA GLY A 227 -25.97 5.74 -32.49
C GLY A 227 -25.60 6.91 -31.58
N LEU A 228 -24.58 6.75 -30.71
CA LEU A 228 -24.06 7.80 -29.84
C LEU A 228 -22.75 8.37 -30.41
N GLY A 229 -22.64 9.70 -30.45
CA GLY A 229 -21.42 10.39 -30.81
C GLY A 229 -20.36 10.23 -29.72
N VAL A 230 -19.42 9.29 -29.90
CA VAL A 230 -18.27 9.12 -29.00
C VAL A 230 -17.33 10.32 -29.16
N LEU A 231 -17.15 11.11 -28.10
CA LEU A 231 -16.34 12.34 -28.12
C LEU A 231 -14.83 12.06 -28.22
N ALA A 232 -14.35 11.03 -27.51
CA ALA A 232 -12.96 10.56 -27.55
C ALA A 232 -12.87 9.14 -26.95
N LYS A 233 -11.84 8.37 -27.35
CA LYS A 233 -11.48 7.07 -26.75
C LYS A 233 -10.10 7.09 -26.09
N ASP A 234 -9.33 8.14 -26.35
CA ASP A 234 -7.96 8.33 -25.90
C ASP A 234 -7.62 9.84 -25.88
N CYS A 235 -6.34 10.13 -25.70
CA CYS A 235 -5.80 11.49 -25.63
C CYS A 235 -5.35 12.09 -26.97
N ALA A 236 -5.53 11.41 -28.11
CA ALA A 236 -4.92 11.81 -29.39
C ALA A 236 -5.32 13.23 -29.84
N ASN A 237 -6.53 13.69 -29.48
CA ASN A 237 -7.05 15.01 -29.82
C ASN A 237 -7.03 16.01 -28.65
N SER A 238 -6.38 15.68 -27.53
CA SER A 238 -6.33 16.56 -26.36
C SER A 238 -5.29 17.67 -26.54
N LYS A 239 -5.60 18.86 -26.02
CA LYS A 239 -4.65 19.98 -25.92
C LYS A 239 -3.90 20.01 -24.58
N LEU A 240 -4.23 19.11 -23.66
CA LEU A 240 -3.57 19.02 -22.36
C LEU A 240 -2.26 18.26 -22.48
N GLN A 241 -1.31 18.58 -21.61
CA GLN A 241 -0.05 17.84 -21.52
C GLN A 241 -0.32 16.38 -21.12
N PRO A 242 0.42 15.39 -21.66
CA PRO A 242 0.35 14.02 -21.17
C PRO A 242 0.68 13.93 -19.68
N HIS A 243 0.08 12.97 -18.98
CA HIS A 243 0.45 12.66 -17.60
C HIS A 243 1.90 12.19 -17.50
N ASP A 244 2.53 12.51 -16.37
CA ASP A 244 3.88 12.08 -16.00
C ASP A 244 3.86 11.00 -14.90
N GLY A 245 2.67 10.49 -14.59
CA GLY A 245 2.45 9.50 -13.55
C GLY A 245 2.23 10.09 -12.14
N PHE A 246 2.49 11.37 -11.93
CA PHE A 246 2.28 12.02 -10.64
C PHE A 246 0.89 12.64 -10.49
N GLN A 247 0.53 13.02 -9.26
CA GLN A 247 -0.74 13.69 -8.93
C GLN A 247 -0.79 15.14 -9.46
N ALA A 248 -0.87 15.29 -10.78
CA ALA A 248 -1.02 16.58 -11.45
C ALA A 248 -2.38 16.67 -12.17
N GLY A 249 -3.11 17.77 -11.92
CA GLY A 249 -4.31 18.12 -12.67
C GLY A 249 -3.99 18.70 -14.05
N ASN A 250 -5.03 18.91 -14.87
CA ASN A 250 -4.90 19.44 -16.24
C ASN A 250 -3.91 18.64 -17.09
N ARG A 251 -4.02 17.31 -17.01
CA ARG A 251 -3.25 16.35 -17.80
C ARG A 251 -4.17 15.49 -18.62
N CYS A 252 -3.68 15.01 -19.75
CA CYS A 252 -4.32 13.92 -20.47
C CYS A 252 -3.76 12.59 -19.99
N VAL A 253 -4.64 11.71 -19.51
CA VAL A 253 -4.29 10.37 -19.05
C VAL A 253 -4.70 9.38 -20.13
N SER A 254 -3.74 8.91 -20.93
CA SER A 254 -3.96 7.92 -21.99
C SER A 254 -3.90 6.48 -21.49
N THR A 255 -3.55 6.27 -20.22
CA THR A 255 -3.62 4.97 -19.56
C THR A 255 -5.03 4.39 -19.67
N ALA A 256 -5.14 3.18 -20.21
CA ALA A 256 -6.43 2.53 -20.40
C ALA A 256 -7.19 2.35 -19.07
N PHE A 257 -8.50 2.16 -19.16
CA PHE A 257 -9.30 1.79 -17.99
C PHE A 257 -8.88 0.43 -17.45
N GLY A 258 -8.54 -0.51 -18.33
CA GLY A 258 -8.10 -1.85 -17.97
C GLY A 258 -9.24 -2.86 -17.98
N GLU A 259 -9.07 -3.91 -17.19
CA GLU A 259 -9.98 -5.05 -17.09
C GLU A 259 -11.17 -4.74 -16.18
N VAL A 260 -12.34 -5.32 -16.49
CA VAL A 260 -13.57 -5.16 -15.71
C VAL A 260 -14.00 -6.53 -15.19
N GLY A 261 -14.21 -6.62 -13.88
CA GLY A 261 -14.68 -7.83 -13.24
C GLY A 261 -16.14 -8.13 -13.59
N ALA A 262 -16.50 -9.42 -13.59
CA ALA A 262 -17.89 -9.85 -13.63
C ALA A 262 -18.67 -9.27 -12.44
N ALA A 263 -19.98 -9.10 -12.57
CA ALA A 263 -20.83 -8.46 -11.57
C ALA A 263 -20.70 -9.10 -10.18
N GLU A 264 -20.57 -10.43 -10.11
CA GLU A 264 -20.34 -11.19 -8.88
C GLU A 264 -18.95 -11.00 -8.25
N ASN A 265 -17.97 -10.58 -9.05
CA ASN A 265 -16.57 -10.40 -8.69
C ASN A 265 -16.21 -8.93 -8.45
N ASN A 266 -17.14 -8.00 -8.65
CA ASN A 266 -16.88 -6.60 -8.40
C ASN A 266 -16.67 -6.32 -6.90
N PRO A 267 -15.76 -5.41 -6.55
CA PRO A 267 -15.43 -5.11 -5.18
C PRO A 267 -16.60 -4.45 -4.45
N SER A 268 -16.67 -4.68 -3.14
CA SER A 268 -17.55 -3.97 -2.22
C SER A 268 -16.83 -3.71 -0.90
N LEU A 269 -17.24 -2.66 -0.19
CA LEU A 269 -16.72 -2.36 1.13
C LEU A 269 -17.75 -1.66 2.01
N LEU A 270 -17.55 -1.72 3.32
CA LEU A 270 -18.39 -1.03 4.32
C LEU A 270 -17.55 -0.55 5.51
N ILE A 271 -17.95 0.56 6.12
CA ILE A 271 -17.51 1.00 7.43
C ILE A 271 -18.45 0.37 8.47
N THR A 272 -18.02 -0.72 9.07
CA THR A 272 -18.88 -1.57 9.93
C THR A 272 -18.81 -1.23 11.42
N ARG A 273 -17.81 -0.44 11.86
CA ARG A 273 -17.76 0.15 13.22
C ARG A 273 -17.09 1.52 13.16
N PHE A 274 -17.70 2.48 13.83
CA PHE A 274 -17.21 3.86 13.96
C PHE A 274 -17.85 4.52 15.19
N PRO A 275 -17.19 5.49 15.83
CA PRO A 275 -17.80 6.25 16.91
C PRO A 275 -18.82 7.26 16.37
N ASN A 276 -19.92 7.48 17.10
CA ASN A 276 -20.85 8.57 16.77
C ASN A 276 -20.27 9.95 17.12
N GLN A 277 -19.44 10.02 18.17
CA GLN A 277 -18.80 11.24 18.65
C GLN A 277 -17.39 10.96 19.14
N VAL A 278 -16.50 11.93 18.98
CA VAL A 278 -15.13 11.95 19.52
C VAL A 278 -14.78 13.36 20.00
N GLY A 279 -13.86 13.50 20.95
CA GLY A 279 -13.25 14.78 21.27
C GLY A 279 -12.27 15.23 20.19
N ARG A 280 -12.03 16.54 20.09
CA ARG A 280 -10.94 17.10 19.26
C ARG A 280 -9.60 16.43 19.63
N ASN A 281 -8.84 16.05 18.60
CA ASN A 281 -7.57 15.33 18.71
C ASN A 281 -7.64 14.01 19.51
N GLN A 282 -8.84 13.49 19.78
CA GLN A 282 -9.01 12.18 20.39
C GLN A 282 -8.83 11.10 19.33
N PRO A 283 -7.90 10.15 19.50
CA PRO A 283 -7.74 9.04 18.58
C PRO A 283 -9.00 8.17 18.54
N PHE A 284 -9.32 7.62 17.36
CA PHE A 284 -10.40 6.66 17.18
C PHE A 284 -10.12 5.69 16.04
N THR A 285 -10.96 4.66 15.93
CA THR A 285 -10.78 3.60 14.93
C THR A 285 -12.03 3.45 14.08
N LEU A 286 -11.84 3.29 12.77
CA LEU A 286 -12.87 2.76 11.87
C LEU A 286 -12.59 1.29 11.62
N ARG A 287 -13.62 0.43 11.64
CA ARG A 287 -13.52 -0.92 11.07
C ARG A 287 -14.09 -0.91 9.67
N VAL A 288 -13.23 -1.18 8.70
CA VAL A 288 -13.58 -1.35 7.30
C VAL A 288 -13.62 -2.83 6.99
N THR A 289 -14.64 -3.28 6.27
CA THR A 289 -14.66 -4.63 5.69
C THR A 289 -14.63 -4.51 4.18
N THR A 290 -13.84 -5.35 3.52
CA THR A 290 -13.78 -5.39 2.05
C THR A 290 -14.08 -6.80 1.57
N ARG A 291 -14.74 -6.92 0.41
CA ARG A 291 -15.00 -8.19 -0.29
C ARG A 291 -14.68 -7.99 -1.77
N ASN A 292 -14.17 -9.03 -2.41
CA ASN A 292 -13.79 -9.06 -3.82
C ASN A 292 -12.73 -8.01 -4.20
N LEU A 293 -11.83 -7.70 -3.28
CA LEU A 293 -10.72 -6.77 -3.49
C LEU A 293 -9.44 -7.43 -3.00
N VAL A 294 -8.48 -7.59 -3.90
CA VAL A 294 -7.12 -8.06 -3.57
C VAL A 294 -6.25 -6.83 -3.36
N ARG A 295 -5.87 -6.56 -2.12
CA ARG A 295 -5.18 -5.34 -1.68
C ARG A 295 -3.66 -5.45 -1.79
N ASP A 296 -3.18 -5.86 -2.96
CA ASP A 296 -1.77 -6.17 -3.23
C ASP A 296 -1.15 -5.26 -4.30
N ARG A 297 -1.89 -4.24 -4.75
CA ARG A 297 -1.45 -3.38 -5.84
C ARG A 297 -1.62 -1.91 -5.50
N PHE A 298 -0.46 -1.29 -5.28
CA PHE A 298 -0.33 0.12 -4.97
C PHE A 298 0.95 0.66 -5.62
N LEU A 299 0.82 1.56 -6.59
CA LEU A 299 1.96 2.28 -7.14
C LEU A 299 1.99 3.65 -6.48
N ALA A 300 2.83 3.80 -5.45
CA ALA A 300 2.89 5.02 -4.66
C ALA A 300 2.93 6.28 -5.55
N ALA A 301 2.03 7.21 -5.30
CA ALA A 301 1.92 8.44 -6.08
C ALA A 301 3.22 9.27 -6.01
N GLY A 302 3.92 9.22 -4.87
CA GLY A 302 5.23 9.87 -4.68
C GLY A 302 6.35 9.31 -5.57
N GLN A 303 6.14 8.15 -6.19
CA GLN A 303 7.08 7.53 -7.14
C GLN A 303 6.63 7.68 -8.59
N GLY A 304 5.60 8.50 -8.83
CA GLY A 304 4.98 8.68 -10.15
C GLY A 304 4.01 7.56 -10.52
N GLY A 305 3.48 6.82 -9.55
CA GLY A 305 2.59 5.68 -9.81
C GLY A 305 1.13 6.02 -10.12
N TYR A 306 0.70 7.25 -9.85
CA TYR A 306 -0.71 7.63 -9.72
C TYR A 306 -1.53 7.42 -11.00
N TYR A 307 -0.99 7.78 -12.17
CA TYR A 307 -1.68 7.66 -13.47
C TYR A 307 -1.13 6.55 -14.37
N LEU A 308 -0.21 5.70 -13.89
CA LEU A 308 0.56 4.81 -14.78
C LEU A 308 -0.09 3.45 -15.05
N GLU A 309 -0.96 2.98 -14.18
CA GLU A 309 -1.47 1.61 -14.27
C GLU A 309 -2.93 1.56 -14.77
N SER A 310 -3.28 0.50 -15.50
CA SER A 310 -4.68 0.18 -15.83
C SER A 310 -5.25 -0.77 -14.78
N SER A 311 -6.57 -0.84 -14.62
CA SER A 311 -7.18 -1.85 -13.75
C SER A 311 -6.83 -3.26 -14.20
N LEU A 312 -6.50 -4.16 -13.27
CA LEU A 312 -6.17 -5.56 -13.53
C LEU A 312 -6.89 -6.46 -12.54
N LEU A 313 -7.30 -7.62 -13.02
CA LEU A 313 -7.87 -8.71 -12.23
C LEU A 313 -6.78 -9.72 -11.86
N ASN A 314 -7.01 -10.48 -10.80
CA ASN A 314 -6.23 -11.70 -10.53
C ASN A 314 -6.80 -12.89 -11.31
N ASP A 315 -6.18 -14.07 -11.18
CA ASP A 315 -6.62 -15.30 -11.85
C ASP A 315 -8.06 -15.76 -11.48
N GLN A 316 -8.64 -15.17 -10.43
CA GLN A 316 -10.02 -15.43 -9.98
C GLN A 316 -11.03 -14.39 -10.52
N GLY A 317 -10.56 -13.43 -11.32
CA GLY A 317 -11.38 -12.33 -11.83
C GLY A 317 -11.67 -11.23 -10.80
N LEU A 318 -10.93 -11.17 -9.67
CA LEU A 318 -11.09 -10.15 -8.64
C LEU A 318 -10.16 -8.97 -8.91
N VAL A 319 -10.64 -7.76 -8.65
CA VAL A 319 -9.85 -6.53 -8.82
C VAL A 319 -8.63 -6.52 -7.88
N ARG A 320 -7.46 -6.21 -8.44
CA ARG A 320 -6.23 -5.94 -7.71
C ARG A 320 -6.05 -4.45 -7.47
N GLY A 321 -5.76 -4.08 -6.23
CA GLY A 321 -5.72 -2.68 -5.83
C GLY A 321 -5.40 -2.47 -4.35
N HIS A 322 -6.12 -1.54 -3.74
CA HIS A 322 -6.04 -1.10 -2.35
C HIS A 322 -7.36 -0.39 -1.98
N PHE A 323 -7.47 0.20 -0.79
CA PHE A 323 -8.56 1.13 -0.51
C PHE A 323 -8.07 2.37 0.21
N HIS A 324 -8.78 3.47 0.07
CA HIS A 324 -8.49 4.74 0.71
C HIS A 324 -9.42 4.95 1.90
N THR A 325 -8.92 5.64 2.92
CA THR A 325 -9.73 6.20 4.00
C THR A 325 -9.38 7.66 4.17
N ALA A 326 -10.38 8.53 4.16
CA ALA A 326 -10.20 9.96 4.38
C ALA A 326 -11.25 10.53 5.32
N CYS A 327 -10.86 11.46 6.19
CA CYS A 327 -11.79 12.24 7.00
C CYS A 327 -11.60 13.73 6.76
N ARG A 328 -12.68 14.44 6.45
CA ARG A 328 -12.71 15.89 6.30
C ARG A 328 -13.75 16.52 7.21
N MET A 329 -13.49 17.76 7.63
CA MET A 329 -14.45 18.55 8.38
C MET A 329 -15.44 19.21 7.42
N LEU A 330 -16.74 19.08 7.69
CA LEU A 330 -17.79 19.67 6.88
C LEU A 330 -18.11 21.07 7.37
N ASN A 331 -17.96 22.05 6.49
CA ASN A 331 -18.43 23.43 6.71
C ASN A 331 -19.95 23.55 6.54
N SER A 332 -20.56 22.65 5.76
CA SER A 332 -21.99 22.62 5.48
C SER A 332 -22.48 21.19 5.27
N THR A 333 -23.72 20.92 5.65
CA THR A 333 -24.42 19.66 5.33
C THR A 333 -25.35 19.80 4.13
N ARG A 334 -25.42 21.00 3.54
CA ARG A 334 -26.32 21.34 2.43
C ARG A 334 -25.58 21.70 1.15
N GLN A 335 -24.26 21.88 1.22
CA GLN A 335 -23.41 22.25 0.09
C GLN A 335 -22.17 21.35 0.05
N PRO A 336 -21.66 21.02 -1.15
CA PRO A 336 -20.43 20.27 -1.28
C PRO A 336 -19.23 21.08 -0.74
N PRO A 337 -18.23 20.42 -0.14
CA PRO A 337 -16.98 21.08 0.25
C PRO A 337 -16.20 21.63 -0.96
N ASN A 338 -15.29 22.57 -0.70
CA ASN A 338 -14.37 23.06 -1.73
C ASN A 338 -13.39 21.94 -2.13
N PRO A 339 -13.25 21.62 -3.44
CA PRO A 339 -12.42 20.50 -3.90
C PRO A 339 -10.92 20.66 -3.62
N GLN A 340 -10.43 21.87 -3.36
CA GLN A 340 -9.02 22.12 -3.03
C GLN A 340 -8.70 21.90 -1.54
N ASP A 341 -9.71 21.75 -0.69
CA ASP A 341 -9.50 21.58 0.76
C ASP A 341 -8.91 20.20 1.05
N VAL A 342 -7.81 20.19 1.79
CA VAL A 342 -7.11 18.96 2.19
C VAL A 342 -7.88 18.26 3.30
N PRO A 343 -8.12 16.93 3.22
CA PRO A 343 -8.74 16.21 4.31
C PRO A 343 -7.85 16.24 5.58
N ALA A 344 -8.48 16.27 6.74
CA ALA A 344 -7.80 16.25 8.03
C ALA A 344 -7.08 14.91 8.30
N PHE A 345 -7.48 13.85 7.60
CA PHE A 345 -6.84 12.54 7.65
C PHE A 345 -6.96 11.87 6.28
N PHE A 346 -5.90 11.17 5.85
CA PHE A 346 -5.90 10.34 4.65
C PHE A 346 -4.87 9.21 4.76
N VAL A 347 -5.27 7.99 4.39
CA VAL A 347 -4.36 6.86 4.12
C VAL A 347 -4.87 5.99 2.97
N ALA A 348 -3.94 5.34 2.25
CA ALA A 348 -4.21 4.23 1.35
C ALA A 348 -3.77 2.90 2.00
N THR A 349 -4.60 1.87 2.00
CA THR A 349 -4.34 0.59 2.67
C THR A 349 -4.06 -0.51 1.65
N GLU A 350 -2.80 -0.98 1.64
CA GLU A 350 -2.28 -2.08 0.81
C GLU A 350 -1.56 -3.03 1.76
N ASP A 351 -2.12 -4.21 2.03
CA ASP A 351 -1.57 -5.16 3.00
C ASP A 351 -1.24 -6.54 2.40
N GLY A 352 -1.34 -6.67 1.07
CA GLY A 352 -1.13 -7.92 0.35
C GLY A 352 -2.22 -8.98 0.64
N ARG A 353 -3.38 -8.58 1.16
CA ARG A 353 -4.48 -9.49 1.57
C ARG A 353 -5.78 -9.17 0.85
N GLY A 354 -6.90 -9.73 1.32
CA GLY A 354 -8.20 -9.63 0.66
C GLY A 354 -8.44 -10.77 -0.33
N GLY A 355 -9.62 -10.76 -0.95
CA GLY A 355 -10.12 -11.85 -1.79
C GLY A 355 -11.64 -11.88 -1.84
N ALA A 356 -12.21 -13.03 -2.18
CA ALA A 356 -13.67 -13.16 -2.37
C ALA A 356 -14.50 -13.11 -1.06
N GLN A 357 -13.86 -13.33 0.09
CA GLN A 357 -14.53 -13.29 1.38
C GLN A 357 -14.37 -11.93 2.06
N PRO A 358 -15.34 -11.52 2.91
CA PRO A 358 -15.20 -10.31 3.71
C PRO A 358 -13.95 -10.36 4.58
N ASP A 359 -13.18 -9.29 4.56
CA ASP A 359 -11.95 -9.15 5.33
C ASP A 359 -11.92 -7.80 6.04
N ASP A 360 -11.84 -7.85 7.37
CA ASP A 360 -11.88 -6.69 8.26
C ASP A 360 -10.49 -6.07 8.44
N VAL A 361 -10.43 -4.76 8.30
CA VAL A 361 -9.24 -3.92 8.53
C VAL A 361 -9.61 -2.76 9.46
N LEU A 362 -8.79 -2.51 10.46
CA LEU A 362 -8.92 -1.40 11.39
C LEU A 362 -8.08 -0.22 10.91
N ILE A 363 -8.72 0.94 10.74
CA ILE A 363 -8.06 2.19 10.39
C ILE A 363 -7.97 3.05 11.63
N GLN A 364 -6.75 3.27 12.11
CA GLN A 364 -6.45 4.09 13.27
C GLN A 364 -6.31 5.54 12.84
N ILE A 365 -7.17 6.40 13.36
CA ILE A 365 -7.18 7.83 13.11
C ILE A 365 -6.62 8.51 14.36
N PRO A 366 -5.48 9.23 14.27
CA PRO A 366 -4.84 9.87 15.42
C PRO A 366 -5.71 10.92 16.13
N GLY A 367 -6.71 11.45 15.43
CA GLY A 367 -7.63 12.46 15.90
C GLY A 367 -7.95 13.45 14.81
N LEU A 368 -8.97 14.29 15.02
CA LEU A 368 -9.35 15.36 14.10
C LEU A 368 -9.18 16.73 14.76
N PRO A 369 -8.63 17.72 14.05
CA PRO A 369 -8.12 18.95 14.66
C PRO A 369 -9.21 19.97 15.03
N GLN A 370 -10.40 19.88 14.43
CA GLN A 370 -11.46 20.88 14.57
C GLN A 370 -12.73 20.23 15.13
N SER A 371 -13.42 20.95 16.02
CA SER A 371 -14.78 20.59 16.42
C SER A 371 -15.73 20.79 15.23
N GLY A 372 -16.77 19.96 15.11
CA GLY A 372 -17.71 20.06 13.99
C GLY A 372 -18.32 18.72 13.59
N LEU A 373 -18.75 18.62 12.33
CA LEU A 373 -19.16 17.34 11.73
C LEU A 373 -18.04 16.86 10.82
N ALA A 374 -17.45 15.73 11.14
CA ALA A 374 -16.52 15.05 10.24
C ALA A 374 -17.31 14.14 9.28
N GLN A 375 -16.91 14.13 8.02
CA GLN A 375 -17.27 13.10 7.05
C GLN A 375 -16.05 12.21 6.84
N CYS A 376 -16.17 10.95 7.24
CA CYS A 376 -15.15 9.94 7.00
C CYS A 376 -15.65 8.98 5.91
N ALA A 377 -14.92 8.92 4.79
CA ALA A 377 -15.25 8.09 3.64
C ALA A 377 -14.16 7.05 3.41
N VAL A 378 -14.58 5.90 2.89
CA VAL A 378 -13.71 4.80 2.48
C VAL A 378 -14.11 4.39 1.07
N TRP A 379 -13.13 4.14 0.20
CA TRP A 379 -13.40 3.70 -1.17
C TRP A 379 -12.28 2.82 -1.71
N ALA A 380 -12.63 1.82 -2.52
CA ALA A 380 -11.63 1.00 -3.19
C ALA A 380 -10.88 1.82 -4.24
N GLY A 381 -9.60 1.54 -4.39
CA GLY A 381 -8.78 1.95 -5.52
C GLY A 381 -8.32 0.71 -6.27
N ASP A 382 -8.44 0.68 -7.59
CA ASP A 382 -7.63 -0.23 -8.39
C ASP A 382 -6.15 0.19 -8.35
N GLY A 383 -5.28 -0.54 -9.05
CA GLY A 383 -3.85 -0.20 -9.14
C GLY A 383 -3.54 1.24 -9.61
N SER A 384 -4.53 1.95 -10.15
CA SER A 384 -4.45 3.31 -10.65
C SER A 384 -5.15 4.36 -9.75
N HIS A 385 -5.50 3.98 -8.52
CA HIS A 385 -6.17 4.82 -7.52
C HIS A 385 -7.59 5.25 -7.90
N ARG A 386 -8.14 4.74 -9.01
CA ARG A 386 -9.52 4.97 -9.45
C ARG A 386 -10.44 4.01 -8.70
N ILE A 387 -11.66 4.45 -8.42
CA ILE A 387 -12.71 3.51 -8.01
C ILE A 387 -12.86 2.48 -9.13
N PRO A 388 -12.74 1.17 -8.84
CA PRO A 388 -12.81 0.14 -9.87
C PRO A 388 -14.09 0.26 -10.70
N MET A 389 -13.95 0.10 -12.01
CA MET A 389 -15.08 0.09 -12.93
C MET A 389 -15.98 -1.12 -12.62
N MET A 390 -17.29 -0.90 -12.63
CA MET A 390 -18.28 -1.95 -12.42
C MET A 390 -18.82 -2.42 -13.77
N GLU A 391 -19.24 -3.69 -13.86
CA GLU A 391 -19.85 -4.25 -15.07
C GLU A 391 -21.11 -3.47 -15.47
N ARG A 392 -21.90 -3.04 -14.49
CA ARG A 392 -23.18 -2.35 -14.70
C ARG A 392 -23.25 -1.04 -13.92
N ALA A 393 -23.85 -0.04 -14.54
CA ALA A 393 -24.03 1.30 -13.95
C ALA A 393 -24.93 1.32 -12.70
N ASN A 394 -25.81 0.32 -12.51
CA ASN A 394 -26.71 0.23 -11.36
C ASN A 394 -26.14 -0.59 -10.19
N GLN A 395 -24.83 -0.85 -10.19
CA GLN A 395 -24.14 -1.41 -9.03
C GLN A 395 -23.65 -0.29 -8.12
N THR A 396 -23.79 -0.47 -6.80
CA THR A 396 -23.16 0.42 -5.84
C THR A 396 -21.64 0.21 -5.89
N PRO A 397 -20.84 1.25 -6.13
CA PRO A 397 -19.38 1.11 -6.11
C PRO A 397 -18.89 0.73 -4.71
N ALA A 398 -17.67 0.20 -4.61
CA ALA A 398 -17.00 -0.03 -3.34
C ALA A 398 -16.63 1.30 -2.66
N PHE A 399 -17.63 1.93 -2.05
CA PHE A 399 -17.57 3.22 -1.39
C PHE A 399 -18.53 3.22 -0.19
N ASP A 400 -18.10 3.77 0.94
CA ASP A 400 -18.96 3.99 2.09
C ASP A 400 -18.55 5.26 2.85
N VAL A 401 -19.49 5.87 3.57
CA VAL A 401 -19.29 7.14 4.26
C VAL A 401 -20.09 7.22 5.55
N VAL A 402 -19.43 7.71 6.60
CA VAL A 402 -20.04 7.95 7.91
C VAL A 402 -19.85 9.40 8.35
N ARG A 403 -20.70 9.85 9.26
CA ARG A 403 -20.65 11.19 9.87
C ARG A 403 -20.36 11.05 11.36
N ILE A 404 -19.34 11.76 11.83
CA ILE A 404 -18.87 11.69 13.22
C ILE A 404 -18.89 13.10 13.80
N ARG A 405 -19.48 13.28 14.97
CA ARG A 405 -19.41 14.57 15.69
C ARG A 405 -18.04 14.69 16.35
N VAL A 406 -17.33 15.79 16.12
CA VAL A 406 -16.11 16.13 16.85
C VAL A 406 -16.43 17.26 17.83
N ASN A 407 -16.22 17.00 19.13
CA ASN A 407 -16.54 17.94 20.21
C ASN A 407 -15.30 18.70 20.68
#